data_AF-A0A0F9ECY3-F1
#
_entry.id   AF-A0A0F9ECY3-F1
#
_cell.length_a   1.000
_cell.length_b   1.000
_cell.length_c   1.000
_cell.angle_alpha   90.00
_cell.angle_beta   90.00
_cell.angle_gamma   90.00
#
_symmetry.space_group_name_H-M   'P 1'
#
loop_
_entity.id
_entity.type
_entity.pdbx_description
1 polymer ?
#
loop_
_entity_poly.entity_id
_entity_poly.type
_entity_poly.pdbx_seq_one_letter_code
_entity_poly.pdbx_strand_id
1 'polypeptide(L)' 'IGPEGGFSERERERLRRQAYARSVTLGPRILRADTAAVAAMTVWQQTFGDWT' A
#
# COMPACT_ATOMS: atom_id res chain seq x y z
N ILE A 1 -2.03 2.11 -3.37
CA ILE A 1 -1.62 1.14 -4.42
C ILE A 1 -1.27 1.93 -5.67
N GLY A 2 -0.14 1.65 -6.32
CA GLY A 2 0.27 2.35 -7.55
C GLY A 2 -0.10 1.55 -8.81
N PRO A 3 0.17 2.09 -10.02
CA PRO A 3 0.03 1.36 -11.27
C PRO A 3 1.06 0.22 -11.37
N GLU A 4 1.01 -0.58 -12.44
CA GLU A 4 1.90 -1.73 -12.68
C GLU A 4 3.38 -1.33 -12.67
N GLY A 5 3.72 -0.16 -13.21
CA GLY A 5 5.08 0.41 -13.17
C GLY A 5 5.50 0.98 -11.81
N GLY A 6 4.60 0.98 -10.83
CA GLY A 6 4.79 1.61 -9.53
C GLY A 6 4.81 3.14 -9.58
N PHE A 7 5.09 3.76 -8.44
CA PHE A 7 5.28 5.20 -8.34
C PHE A 7 6.66 5.62 -8.84
N SER A 8 6.73 6.72 -9.57
CA SER A 8 7.98 7.42 -9.89
C SER A 8 8.65 7.96 -8.62
N GLU A 9 9.94 8.29 -8.68
CA GLU A 9 10.66 8.82 -7.50
C GLU A 9 10.03 10.14 -7.01
N ARG A 10 9.63 11.03 -7.92
CA ARG A 10 8.95 12.29 -7.59
C ARG A 10 7.64 12.06 -6.84
N GLU A 11 6.86 11.04 -7.23
CA GLU A 11 5.62 10.68 -6.54
C GLU A 11 5.89 10.08 -5.16
N ARG A 12 6.91 9.20 -5.05
CA ARG A 12 7.33 8.61 -3.76
C ARG A 12 7.76 9.69 -2.78
N GLU A 13 8.58 10.64 -3.23
CA GLU A 13 8.97 11.79 -2.41
C GLU A 13 7.77 12.64 -1.98
N ARG A 14 6.84 12.92 -2.90
CA ARG A 14 5.62 13.66 -2.58
C ARG A 14 4.78 12.95 -1.51
N LEU A 15 4.64 11.63 -1.60
CA LEU A 15 3.93 10.82 -0.60
C LEU A 15 4.66 10.80 0.75
N ARG A 16 5.99 10.61 0.74
CA ARG A 16 6.82 10.62 1.96
C ARG A 16 6.74 11.94 2.74
N ARG A 17 6.49 13.06 2.06
CA ARG A 17 6.33 14.38 2.70
C ARG A 17 4.96 14.60 3.36
N GLN A 18 3.96 13.76 3.11
CA GLN A 18 2.65 13.90 3.75
C GLN A 18 2.70 13.29 5.15
N ALA A 19 2.46 14.11 6.18
CA ALA A 19 2.51 13.67 7.59
C ALA A 19 1.50 12.53 7.91
N TYR A 20 0.42 12.43 7.13
CA TYR A 20 -0.62 11.43 7.28
C TYR A 20 -0.42 10.19 6.38
N ALA A 21 0.69 10.08 5.65
CA ALA A 21 0.97 8.94 4.78
C ALA A 21 2.11 8.08 5.35
N ARG A 22 1.90 6.76 5.38
CA ARG A 22 2.92 5.79 5.79
C ARG A 22 3.14 4.74 4.72
N SER A 23 4.40 4.52 4.34
CA SER A 23 4.78 3.40 3.48
C SER A 23 4.78 2.09 4.28
N VAL A 24 4.16 1.05 3.73
CA VAL A 24 4.13 -0.30 4.30
C VAL A 24 4.55 -1.32 3.24
N THR A 25 5.01 -2.49 3.70
CA THR A 25 5.34 -3.64 2.85
C THR A 25 4.36 -4.79 3.12
N LEU A 26 4.03 -5.57 2.09
CA LEU A 26 3.15 -6.75 2.18
C LEU A 26 3.99 -8.03 2.05
N GLY A 27 4.85 -8.26 3.04
CA GLY A 27 5.82 -9.36 3.01
C GLY A 27 6.98 -9.14 2.03
N PRO A 28 7.78 -10.19 1.76
CA PRO A 28 9.04 -10.06 1.01
C PRO A 28 8.90 -10.13 -0.52
N ARG A 29 7.72 -10.44 -1.05
CA ARG A 29 7.48 -10.65 -2.49
C ARG A 29 6.81 -9.42 -3.11
N ILE A 30 7.21 -9.07 -4.33
CA ILE A 30 6.52 -8.05 -5.10
C ILE A 30 5.17 -8.60 -5.56
N LEU A 31 4.10 -7.91 -5.17
CA LEU A 31 2.74 -8.22 -5.59
C LEU A 31 2.34 -7.33 -6.77
N ARG A 32 1.60 -7.89 -7.73
CA ARG A 32 0.89 -7.08 -8.73
C ARG A 32 -0.15 -6.21 -8.05
N ALA A 33 -0.52 -5.10 -8.69
CA ALA A 33 -1.37 -4.06 -8.08
C ALA A 33 -2.72 -4.60 -7.60
N ASP A 34 -3.36 -5.47 -8.38
CA ASP A 34 -4.62 -6.16 -8.04
C ASP A 34 -4.49 -7.01 -6.76
N THR A 35 -3.43 -7.81 -6.68
CA THR A 35 -3.12 -8.71 -5.58
C THR A 35 -2.76 -7.92 -4.33
N ALA A 36 -1.96 -6.85 -4.49
CA ALA A 36 -1.58 -5.94 -3.41
C ALA A 36 -2.79 -5.21 -2.82
N ALA A 37 -3.75 -4.81 -3.67
CA ALA A 37 -4.96 -4.13 -3.23
C ALA A 37 -5.81 -5.03 -2.31
N VAL A 38 -6.09 -6.25 -2.76
CA VAL A 38 -6.87 -7.21 -1.96
C VAL A 38 -6.14 -7.56 -0.67
N ALA A 39 -4.83 -7.88 -0.74
CA ALA A 39 -4.04 -8.22 0.45
C ALA A 39 -3.97 -7.05 1.47
N ALA A 40 -3.79 -5.81 1.00
CA ALA A 40 -3.77 -4.64 1.87
C ALA A 40 -5.12 -4.41 2.56
N MET A 41 -6.22 -4.50 1.81
CA MET A 41 -7.57 -4.31 2.38
C MET A 41 -7.91 -5.39 3.39
N THR A 42 -7.58 -6.66 3.13
CA THR A 42 -7.82 -7.76 4.06
C THR A 42 -7.15 -7.50 5.41
N VAL A 43 -5.84 -7.19 5.40
CA VAL A 43 -5.10 -6.94 6.66
C VAL A 43 -5.57 -5.66 7.34
N TRP A 44 -5.92 -4.62 6.57
CA TRP A 44 -6.47 -3.39 7.12
C TRP A 44 -7.81 -3.64 7.82
N GLN A 45 -8.74 -4.32 7.16
CA GLN A 45 -10.07 -4.61 7.72
C GLN A 45 -9.98 -5.48 8.98
N GLN A 46 -9.06 -6.45 9.00
CA GLN A 46 -8.80 -7.28 10.19
C GLN A 46 -8.26 -6.48 11.38
N THR A 47 -7.48 -5.41 11.14
CA THR A 47 -6.76 -4.69 12.21
C THR A 47 -7.48 -3.42 12.66
N PHE A 48 -8.10 -2.71 11.73
CA PHE A 48 -8.64 -1.36 11.92
C PHE A 48 -10.06 -1.19 11.37
N GLY A 49 -10.63 -2.25 10.81
CA GLY A 49 -11.94 -2.22 10.18
C GLY A 49 -12.97 -3.03 10.94
N ASP A 50 -13.90 -3.63 10.18
CA ASP A 50 -15.11 -4.27 10.69
C ASP A 50 -15.13 -5.80 10.53
N TRP A 51 -13.98 -6.43 10.27
CA TRP A 51 -13.88 -7.88 10.05
C TRP A 51 -13.61 -8.70 11.33
N THR A 52 -13.83 -8.09 12.49
CA THR A 52 -13.75 -8.69 13.85
C THR A 52 -14.78 -8.04 14.75
#